data_AF-A0A950MKW5-F1
#
_entry.id   AF-A0A950MKW5-F1
#
_cell.length_a   1.000
_cell.length_b   1.000
_cell.length_c   1.000
_cell.angle_alpha   90.00
_cell.angle_beta   90.00
_cell.angle_gamma   90.00
#
_symmetry.space_group_name_H-M   'P 1'
#
loop_
_entity.id
_entity.type
_entity.pdbx_description
1 polymer ?
#
loop_
_entity_poly.entity_id
_entity_poly.type
_entity_poly.pdbx_seq_one_letter_code
_entity_poly.pdbx_strand_id
1 'polypeptide(L)'
;MKNTTNVLLLVIALALVAIAIEPLLKPRPAEAQVMADYPLYFEPGVFLLRAPDGTSQIYGKMAIDLRTGKIWGFPTYGQQPYPVDISTSKPITSRPVLLGRFAIEDTDR
;
A
#
# COMPACT_ATOMS: atom_id res chain seq x y z
N MET A 1 -8.42 -18.08 -57.84
CA MET A 1 -8.57 -18.30 -56.39
C MET A 1 -7.31 -18.02 -55.56
N LYS A 2 -6.07 -18.02 -56.10
CA LYS A 2 -4.85 -17.66 -55.33
C LYS A 2 -4.80 -16.19 -54.86
N ASN A 3 -5.27 -15.26 -55.71
CA ASN A 3 -5.15 -13.82 -55.44
C ASN A 3 -6.05 -13.35 -54.29
N THR A 4 -7.23 -13.95 -54.14
CA THR A 4 -8.18 -13.63 -53.06
C THR A 4 -7.65 -14.06 -51.69
N THR A 5 -6.98 -15.21 -51.60
CA THR A 5 -6.33 -15.66 -50.36
C THR A 5 -5.20 -14.74 -49.93
N ASN A 6 -4.37 -14.28 -50.87
CA ASN A 6 -3.27 -13.36 -50.57
C ASN A 6 -3.78 -11.99 -50.09
N VAL A 7 -4.87 -11.48 -50.70
CA VAL A 7 -5.51 -10.24 -50.25
C VAL A 7 -6.07 -10.40 -48.83
N LEU A 8 -6.72 -11.53 -48.55
CA LEU A 8 -7.26 -11.80 -47.21
C LEU A 8 -6.16 -11.89 -46.15
N LEU A 9 -5.06 -12.59 -46.46
CA LEU A 9 -3.90 -12.69 -45.56
C LEU A 9 -3.26 -11.32 -45.31
N LEU A 10 -3.20 -10.45 -46.32
CA LEU A 10 -2.68 -9.10 -46.18
C LEU A 10 -3.55 -8.24 -45.26
N VAL A 11 -4.88 -8.34 -45.38
CA VAL A 11 -5.82 -7.63 -44.48
C VAL A 11 -5.67 -8.12 -43.04
N ILE A 12 -5.56 -9.43 -42.83
CA ILE A 12 -5.36 -10.01 -41.49
C ILE A 12 -4.03 -9.54 -40.90
N ALA A 13 -2.95 -9.54 -41.69
CA ALA A 13 -1.63 -9.10 -41.23
C ALA A 13 -1.67 -7.62 -40.79
N LEU A 14 -2.31 -6.75 -41.56
CA LEU A 14 -2.48 -5.33 -41.18
C LEU A 14 -3.30 -5.16 -39.90
N ALA A 15 -4.40 -5.92 -39.74
CA ALA A 15 -5.21 -5.87 -38.54
C ALA A 15 -4.45 -6.33 -37.29
N LEU A 16 -3.64 -7.39 -37.40
CA LEU A 16 -2.81 -7.89 -36.30
C LEU A 16 -1.74 -6.88 -35.89
N VAL A 17 -1.10 -6.21 -36.85
CA VAL A 17 -0.13 -5.14 -36.57
C VAL A 17 -0.79 -3.99 -35.82
N ALA A 18 -1.99 -3.58 -36.21
CA ALA A 18 -2.73 -2.50 -35.53
C ALA A 18 -3.02 -2.84 -34.06
N ILE A 19 -3.44 -4.08 -33.78
CA ILE A 19 -3.68 -4.55 -32.39
C ILE A 19 -2.37 -4.62 -31.60
N ALA A 20 -1.29 -5.10 -32.21
CA ALA A 20 0.02 -5.21 -31.55
C ALA A 20 0.64 -3.85 -31.18
N ILE A 21 0.27 -2.78 -31.88
CA ILE A 21 0.73 -1.40 -31.60
C ILE A 21 -0.09 -0.73 -30.48
N GLU A 22 -1.32 -1.19 -30.21
CA GLU A 22 -2.18 -0.60 -29.17
C GLU A 22 -1.50 -0.46 -27.78
N PRO A 23 -0.78 -1.45 -27.22
CA PRO A 23 -0.13 -1.30 -25.92
C PRO A 23 1.04 -0.30 -25.90
N LEU A 24 1.60 0.05 -27.06
CA LEU A 24 2.63 1.10 -27.17
C LEU A 24 2.01 2.50 -27.15
N LEU A 25 0.82 2.67 -27.73
CA LEU A 25 0.09 3.95 -27.77
C LEU A 25 -0.77 4.19 -26.53
N LYS A 26 -1.29 3.12 -25.93
CA LYS A 26 -2.10 3.12 -24.72
C LYS A 26 -1.48 2.14 -23.72
N PRO A 27 -0.32 2.46 -23.14
CA PRO A 27 0.22 1.67 -22.06
C PRO A 27 -0.86 1.59 -20.97
N ARG A 28 -1.24 0.37 -20.58
CA ARG A 28 -2.15 0.18 -19.46
C ARG A 28 -1.51 0.87 -18.27
N PRO A 29 -2.20 1.81 -17.59
CA PRO A 29 -1.66 2.39 -16.38
C PRO A 29 -1.34 1.23 -15.44
N ALA A 30 -0.12 1.23 -14.91
CA ALA A 30 0.26 0.32 -13.85
C ALA A 30 -0.56 0.73 -12.62
N GLU A 31 -1.75 0.15 -12.50
CA GLU A 31 -2.57 0.28 -11.31
C GLU A 31 -1.81 -0.44 -10.20
N ALA A 32 -1.24 0.33 -9.27
CA ALA A 32 -0.77 -0.20 -8.01
C ALA A 32 -2.01 -0.61 -7.18
N GLN A 33 -2.62 -1.73 -7.54
CA GLN A 33 -3.74 -2.30 -6.82
C GLN A 33 -3.21 -2.80 -5.48
N VAL A 34 -3.18 -1.92 -4.48
CA VAL A 34 -3.01 -2.31 -3.08
C VAL A 34 -4.32 -3.00 -2.68
N MET A 35 -4.46 -4.27 -3.04
CA MET A 35 -5.41 -5.18 -2.40
C MET A 35 -4.86 -5.53 -1.00
N ALA A 36 -4.68 -4.53 -0.15
CA ALA A 36 -4.47 -4.79 1.26
C ALA A 36 -5.85 -4.92 1.90
N ASP A 37 -6.18 -6.12 2.40
CA ASP A 37 -7.37 -6.35 3.24
C ASP A 37 -7.48 -5.36 4.43
N TYR A 38 -6.36 -4.69 4.74
CA TYR A 38 -6.24 -3.64 5.74
C TYR A 38 -5.58 -2.41 5.12
N PRO A 39 -6.34 -1.33 4.82
CA PRO A 39 -5.77 -0.09 4.29
C PRO A 39 -5.10 0.69 5.43
N LEU A 40 -3.99 0.16 5.94
CA LEU A 40 -3.17 0.77 6.99
C LEU A 40 -2.14 1.71 6.35
N TYR A 41 -2.25 2.99 6.62
CA TYR A 41 -1.25 3.99 6.28
C TYR A 41 -0.24 4.12 7.43
N PHE A 42 1.05 3.86 7.16
CA PHE A 42 2.11 4.06 8.14
C PHE A 42 2.77 5.42 7.94
N GLU A 43 2.82 6.21 9.01
CA GLU A 43 3.47 7.51 8.93
C GLU A 43 5.01 7.36 8.78
N PRO A 44 5.64 8.26 8.00
CA PRO A 44 7.09 8.38 7.95
C PRO A 44 7.65 8.76 9.33
N GLY A 45 8.80 8.18 9.68
CA GLY A 45 9.46 8.44 10.96
C GLY A 45 9.03 7.50 12.09
N VAL A 46 9.53 7.83 13.28
CA VAL A 46 9.32 7.13 14.55
C VAL A 46 9.10 8.22 15.59
N PHE A 47 8.03 8.09 16.36
CA PHE A 47 7.59 9.12 17.29
C PHE A 47 7.53 8.56 18.71
N LEU A 48 7.64 9.45 19.69
CA LEU A 48 7.34 9.10 21.07
C LEU A 48 5.83 9.01 21.22
N LEU A 49 5.31 7.78 21.23
CA LEU A 49 3.89 7.49 21.35
C LEU A 49 3.51 7.46 22.82
N ARG A 50 2.39 8.09 23.16
CA ARG A 50 1.81 8.06 24.51
C ARG A 50 0.54 7.23 24.48
N ALA A 51 0.49 6.20 25.30
CA ALA A 51 -0.74 5.42 25.44
C ALA A 51 -1.85 6.30 26.06
N PRO A 52 -3.13 6.11 25.68
CA PRO A 52 -4.23 6.96 26.13
C PRO A 52 -4.45 6.94 27.65
N ASP A 53 -4.06 5.84 28.29
CA ASP A 53 -4.12 5.64 29.75
C ASP A 53 -3.01 6.37 30.51
N GLY A 54 -2.07 7.01 29.80
CA GLY A 54 -0.95 7.77 30.37
C GLY A 54 0.14 6.91 31.02
N THR A 55 0.04 5.58 30.96
CA THR A 55 0.93 4.67 31.69
C THR A 55 2.25 4.41 30.97
N SER A 56 2.29 4.65 29.65
CA SER A 56 3.46 4.34 28.84
C SER A 56 3.77 5.42 27.80
N GLN A 57 5.07 5.72 27.68
CA GLN A 57 5.66 6.50 26.59
C GLN A 57 6.68 5.60 25.91
N ILE A 58 6.41 5.25 24.65
CA ILE A 58 7.20 4.27 23.92
C ILE A 58 7.46 4.81 22.51
N TYR A 59 8.69 4.71 22.04
CA TYR A 59 8.99 5.00 20.64
C TYR A 59 8.33 3.97 19.74
N GLY A 60 7.68 4.44 18.68
CA GLY A 60 7.02 3.56 17.74
C GLY A 60 6.62 4.23 16.44
N LYS A 61 6.13 3.40 15.51
CA LYS A 61 5.50 3.85 14.28
C LYS A 61 4.01 4.02 14.48
N MET A 62 3.47 5.10 13.96
CA MET A 62 2.04 5.31 13.89
C MET A 62 1.48 4.71 12.60
N ALA A 63 0.35 4.03 12.72
CA ALA A 63 -0.42 3.52 11.59
C ALA A 63 -1.88 3.96 11.72
N ILE A 64 -2.48 4.32 10.60
CA ILE A 64 -3.87 4.77 10.53
C ILE A 64 -4.64 3.79 9.68
N ASP A 65 -5.70 3.20 10.23
CA ASP A 65 -6.68 2.45 9.45
C ASP A 65 -7.54 3.45 8.67
N LEU A 66 -7.33 3.54 7.35
CA LEU A 66 -8.00 4.50 6.49
C LEU A 66 -9.51 4.25 6.34
N ARG A 67 -10.00 3.06 6.71
CA ARG A 67 -11.43 2.74 6.67
C ARG A 67 -12.16 3.18 7.93
N THR A 68 -11.49 3.13 9.09
CA THR A 68 -12.13 3.39 10.39
C THR A 68 -11.60 4.63 11.10
N GLY A 69 -10.54 5.24 10.57
CA GLY A 69 -9.80 6.33 11.19
C GLY A 69 -9.01 5.92 12.43
N LYS A 70 -9.00 4.63 12.83
CA LYS A 70 -8.32 4.18 14.04
C LYS A 70 -6.81 4.37 13.92
N ILE A 71 -6.22 4.91 14.97
CA ILE A 71 -4.80 5.21 15.07
C ILE A 71 -4.15 4.17 15.98
N TRP A 72 -3.18 3.46 15.44
CA TRP A 72 -2.42 2.41 16.10
C TRP A 72 -0.97 2.83 16.25
N GLY A 73 -0.40 2.55 17.41
CA GLY A 73 1.01 2.67 17.70
C GLY A 73 1.69 1.32 17.70
N PHE A 74 2.72 1.13 16.89
CA PHE A 74 3.56 -0.06 16.88
C PHE A 74 4.90 0.24 17.56
N PRO A 75 5.12 -0.24 18.80
CA PRO A 75 6.39 -0.07 19.51
C PRO A 75 7.59 -0.54 18.68
N THR A 76 8.61 0.31 18.59
CA THR A 76 9.92 -0.02 18.02
C THR A 76 11.01 -0.17 19.09
N TYR A 77 10.71 0.24 20.33
CA TYR A 77 11.62 0.23 21.50
C TYR A 77 12.90 1.08 21.32
N GLY A 78 12.93 1.91 20.28
CA GLY A 78 14.00 2.86 19.97
C GLY A 78 13.63 3.71 18.75
N GLN A 79 14.53 4.59 18.30
CA GLN A 79 14.28 5.49 17.16
C GLN A 79 14.44 4.81 15.78
N GLN A 80 14.68 3.50 15.76
CA GLN A 80 14.80 2.72 14.54
C GLN A 80 13.44 2.55 13.84
N PRO A 81 13.40 2.54 12.50
CA PRO A 81 12.15 2.53 11.73
C PRO A 81 11.38 1.20 11.77
N TYR A 82 11.91 0.19 12.46
CA TYR A 82 11.30 -1.12 12.64
C TYR A 82 11.54 -1.61 14.07
N PRO A 83 10.76 -2.59 14.54
CA PRO A 83 10.94 -3.15 15.87
C PRO A 83 12.33 -3.77 16.06
N VAL A 84 13.08 -3.28 17.05
CA VAL A 84 14.39 -3.81 17.43
C VAL A 84 14.42 -4.07 18.92
N ASP A 85 14.96 -5.21 19.31
CA ASP A 85 15.29 -5.53 20.69
C ASP A 85 16.76 -5.95 20.74
N ILE A 86 17.59 -5.13 21.38
CA ILE A 86 19.04 -5.36 21.48
C ILE A 86 19.39 -6.52 22.43
N SER A 87 18.43 -7.03 23.20
CA SER A 87 18.61 -8.13 24.14
C SER A 87 18.41 -9.51 23.49
N THR A 88 17.86 -9.58 22.28
CA THR A 88 17.60 -10.84 21.57
C THR A 88 18.03 -10.77 20.11
N SER A 89 18.56 -11.88 19.59
CA SER A 89 18.87 -12.04 18.17
C SER A 89 17.68 -12.51 17.33
N LYS A 90 16.53 -12.78 17.97
CA LYS A 90 15.32 -13.26 17.29
C LYS A 90 14.53 -12.09 16.70
N PRO A 91 13.91 -12.26 15.53
CA PRO A 91 12.94 -11.29 15.03
C PRO A 91 11.83 -11.06 16.06
N ILE A 92 11.56 -9.80 16.38
CA ILE A 92 10.49 -9.44 17.32
C ILE A 92 9.22 -9.04 16.57
N THR A 93 8.08 -9.34 17.16
CA THR A 93 6.77 -8.89 16.65
C THR A 93 6.29 -7.74 17.51
N SER A 94 6.08 -6.58 16.89
CA SER A 94 5.48 -5.43 17.55
C SER A 94 3.96 -5.58 17.62
N ARG A 95 3.40 -5.45 18.82
CA ARG A 95 1.95 -5.51 19.04
C ARG A 95 1.37 -4.09 19.05
N PRO A 96 0.32 -3.81 18.27
CA PRO A 96 -0.24 -2.48 18.19
C PRO A 96 -0.94 -2.08 19.49
N VAL A 97 -0.85 -0.80 19.82
CA VAL A 97 -1.59 -0.14 20.90
C VAL A 97 -2.55 0.86 20.27
N LEU A 98 -3.81 0.85 20.68
CA LEU A 98 -4.76 1.86 20.20
C LEU A 98 -4.41 3.22 20.81
N LEU A 99 -4.14 4.21 19.97
CA LEU A 99 -3.81 5.58 20.39
C LEU A 99 -5.02 6.51 20.30
N GLY A 100 -5.93 6.24 19.38
CA GLY A 100 -7.09 7.09 19.15
C GLY A 100 -7.81 6.76 17.85
N ARG A 101 -8.60 7.72 17.36
CA ARG A 101 -9.35 7.60 16.10
C ARG A 101 -9.58 8.99 15.51
N PHE A 102 -9.30 9.17 14.23
CA PHE A 102 -9.80 10.31 13.46
C PHE A 102 -11.26 10.09 13.10
N ALA A 103 -12.11 11.10 13.33
CA ALA A 103 -13.50 11.10 12.88
C ALA A 103 -13.55 11.43 11.38
N ILE A 104 -13.12 10.50 10.54
CA ILE A 104 -13.09 10.66 9.08
C ILE A 104 -14.49 10.94 8.52
N GLU A 105 -15.52 10.44 9.20
CA GLU A 105 -16.93 10.71 8.94
C GLU A 105 -17.30 12.19 8.95
N ASP A 106 -16.55 13.04 9.67
CA ASP A 106 -16.82 14.47 9.76
C ASP A 106 -16.20 15.29 8.60
N THR A 107 -15.44 14.64 7.71
CA THR A 107 -14.67 15.33 6.64
C THR A 107 -15.49 15.55 5.36
N ASP A 108 -16.62 14.85 5.19
CA ASP A 108 -17.44 14.84 3.96
C ASP A 108 -18.49 15.98 3.92
N ARG A 109 -18.13 17.17 4.42
CA ARG A 109 -19.00 18.36 4.46
C ARG A 109 -19.00 19.18 3.18
#